data_AF-A0AAU9TVP1-F1
#
_entry.id   AF-A0AAU9TVP1-F1
#
_cell.length_a   1.000
_cell.length_b   1.000
_cell.length_c   1.000
_cell.angle_alpha   90.00
_cell.angle_beta   90.00
_cell.angle_gamma   90.00
#
_symmetry.space_group_name_H-M   'P 1'
#
loop_
_entity.id
_entity.type
_entity.pdbx_description
1 polymer ?
#
loop_
_entity_poly.entity_id
_entity_poly.type
_entity_poly.pdbx_seq_one_letter_code
_entity_poly.pdbx_strand_id
1 'polypeptide(L)'
;MTSFGAKEVGEGNFMPTFKVQGQVYHRIGSLMSEPNQKPSFLQIYFVGDECHERDIRCEIYPGVYSELVHQLQKLLNQHNKYLQDFKAAIDSIPKDQKDFKVIINADRKPAGEHMAVLMLLRQKKLQF
;
A
#
# COMPACT_ATOMS: atom_id res chain seq x y z
N MET A 1 11.32 3.17 -2.63
CA MET A 1 12.10 2.21 -1.81
C MET A 1 11.13 1.33 -1.04
N THR A 2 11.25 0.01 -1.17
CA THR A 2 10.53 -0.97 -0.35
C THR A 2 11.31 -1.24 0.91
N SER A 3 10.66 -1.26 2.08
CA SER A 3 11.28 -1.64 3.35
C SER A 3 10.78 -3.01 3.80
N PHE A 4 11.63 -3.72 4.54
CA PHE A 4 11.29 -4.98 5.19
C PHE A 4 11.18 -4.74 6.69
N GLY A 5 10.10 -5.20 7.30
CA GLY A 5 9.99 -5.24 8.75
C GLY A 5 10.64 -6.52 9.27
N ALA A 6 11.63 -6.40 10.16
CA ALA A 6 12.25 -7.52 10.84
C ALA A 6 12.48 -7.20 12.32
N LYS A 7 12.54 -8.23 13.16
CA LYS A 7 13.03 -8.11 14.54
C LYS A 7 14.54 -8.27 14.51
N GLU A 8 15.26 -7.21 14.86
CA GLU A 8 16.72 -7.25 14.95
C GLU A 8 17.14 -7.98 16.23
N VAL A 9 18.11 -8.89 16.12
CA VAL A 9 18.75 -9.56 17.25
C VAL A 9 20.25 -9.33 17.11
N GLY A 10 20.83 -8.57 18.03
CA GLY A 10 22.26 -8.33 18.10
C GLY A 10 22.99 -9.42 18.89
N GLU A 11 23.98 -10.05 18.27
CA GLU A 11 24.93 -10.98 18.89
C GLU A 11 26.34 -10.34 18.88
N GLY A 12 26.84 -9.94 20.06
CA GLY A 12 28.25 -9.62 20.29
C GLY A 12 28.86 -8.43 19.53
N ASN A 13 30.19 -8.30 19.61
CA ASN A 13 30.94 -7.10 19.22
C ASN A 13 31.28 -7.00 17.72
N PHE A 14 31.05 -8.05 16.91
CA PHE A 14 31.33 -8.01 15.47
C PHE A 14 30.39 -8.94 14.69
N MET A 15 29.46 -8.34 13.93
CA MET A 15 28.56 -9.04 13.02
C MET A 15 28.66 -8.45 11.61
N PRO A 16 29.46 -9.04 10.70
CA PRO A 16 29.58 -8.56 9.32
C PRO A 16 28.35 -8.93 8.46
N THR A 17 27.44 -9.74 9.00
CA THR A 17 26.23 -10.22 8.33
C THR A 17 25.03 -10.02 9.23
N PHE A 18 23.93 -9.49 8.69
CA PHE A 18 22.64 -9.47 9.37
C PHE A 18 21.89 -10.78 9.08
N LYS A 19 21.27 -11.38 10.09
CA LYS A 19 20.41 -12.55 9.94
C LYS A 19 18.96 -12.12 10.12
N VAL A 20 18.10 -12.47 9.17
CA VAL A 20 16.65 -12.28 9.26
C VAL A 20 16.01 -13.64 9.49
N GLN A 21 15.28 -13.80 10.59
CA GLN A 21 14.57 -15.04 10.93
C GLN A 21 13.07 -14.77 11.00
N GLY A 22 12.26 -15.60 10.35
CA GLY A 22 10.80 -15.48 10.28
C GLY A 22 10.28 -15.20 8.87
N GLN A 23 8.99 -14.87 8.76
CA GLN A 23 8.38 -14.49 7.48
C GLN A 23 8.75 -13.04 7.13
N VAL A 24 9.25 -12.86 5.91
CA VAL A 24 9.58 -11.54 5.36
C VAL A 24 8.38 -11.02 4.59
N TYR A 25 7.90 -9.84 4.94
CA TYR A 25 6.82 -9.15 4.23
C TYR A 25 7.35 -7.90 3.55
N HIS A 26 6.88 -7.64 2.34
CA HIS A 26 7.07 -6.35 1.70
C HIS A 26 6.18 -5.31 2.38
N ARG A 27 6.80 -4.31 3.01
CA ARG A 27 6.06 -3.19 3.57
C ARG A 27 5.96 -2.10 2.51
N ILE A 28 4.74 -1.89 2.04
CA ILE A 28 4.38 -0.69 1.29
C ILE A 28 4.21 0.44 2.31
N GLY A 29 4.64 1.65 1.97
CA GLY A 29 4.47 2.84 2.80
C GLY A 29 2.99 3.18 3.03
N SER A 30 2.73 4.31 3.68
CA SER A 30 1.35 4.78 3.89
C SER A 30 0.59 4.87 2.56
N LEU A 31 -0.63 4.34 2.51
CA LEU A 31 -1.53 4.51 1.38
C LEU A 31 -2.08 5.93 1.30
N MET A 32 -2.15 6.62 2.44
CA MET A 32 -2.56 8.01 2.51
C MET A 32 -1.35 8.94 2.46
N SER A 33 -1.45 10.04 1.72
CA SER A 33 -0.45 11.10 1.75
C SER A 33 -0.50 11.84 3.08
N GLU A 34 0.66 12.14 3.65
CA GLU A 34 0.76 12.99 4.84
C GLU A 34 0.32 14.43 4.52
N PRO A 35 -0.20 15.17 5.51
CA PRO A 35 -0.49 16.60 5.35
C PRO A 35 0.75 17.34 4.84
N ASN A 36 0.59 18.13 3.77
CA ASN A 36 1.65 18.91 3.12
C ASN A 36 2.72 18.10 2.35
N GLN A 37 2.55 16.79 2.16
CA GLN A 37 3.40 16.03 1.25
C GLN A 37 2.69 15.76 -0.07
N LYS A 38 3.44 15.85 -1.16
CA LYS A 38 2.92 15.47 -2.48
C LYS A 38 2.70 13.95 -2.52
N PRO A 39 1.52 13.49 -2.96
CA PRO A 39 1.24 12.06 -3.13
C PRO A 39 2.22 11.43 -4.12
N SER A 40 2.67 10.21 -3.82
CA SER A 40 3.59 9.47 -4.70
C SER A 40 3.18 8.01 -4.88
N PHE A 41 3.59 7.41 -6.00
CA PHE A 41 3.34 6.00 -6.31
C PHE A 41 1.85 5.60 -6.20
N LEU A 42 1.54 4.71 -5.25
CA LEU A 42 0.20 4.18 -5.01
C LEU A 42 -0.72 5.22 -4.34
N GLN A 43 -0.17 6.18 -3.58
CA GLN A 43 -0.94 7.21 -2.89
C GLN A 43 -1.75 8.08 -3.86
N ILE A 44 -1.23 8.25 -5.08
CA ILE A 44 -1.87 9.05 -6.13
C ILE A 44 -3.25 8.48 -6.50
N TYR A 45 -3.53 7.19 -6.28
CA TYR A 45 -4.86 6.60 -6.53
C TYR A 45 -5.91 6.90 -5.44
N PHE A 46 -5.54 7.63 -4.39
CA PHE A 46 -6.38 7.87 -3.22
C PHE A 46 -6.53 9.37 -2.89
N VAL A 47 -6.17 10.25 -3.82
CA VAL A 47 -6.23 11.72 -3.63
C VAL A 47 -7.59 12.32 -3.97
N GLY A 48 -8.51 11.52 -4.53
CA GLY A 48 -9.90 11.90 -4.77
C GLY A 48 -10.34 11.70 -6.22
N ASP A 49 -10.01 12.65 -7.09
CA ASP A 49 -10.52 12.73 -8.47
C ASP A 49 -9.50 12.27 -9.52
N GLU A 50 -9.94 11.53 -10.54
CA GLU A 50 -9.08 10.96 -11.60
C GLU A 50 -8.28 12.03 -12.36
N CYS A 51 -8.84 13.22 -12.59
CA CYS A 51 -8.11 14.31 -13.25
C CYS A 51 -7.00 14.82 -12.35
N HIS A 52 -7.25 14.93 -11.04
CA HIS A 52 -6.23 15.31 -10.06
C HIS A 52 -5.11 14.26 -9.98
N GLU A 53 -5.44 12.97 -9.98
CA GLU A 53 -4.44 11.87 -10.03
C GLU A 53 -3.53 12.00 -11.26
N ARG A 54 -4.15 12.23 -12.43
CA ARG A 54 -3.47 12.42 -13.71
C ARG A 54 -2.57 13.65 -13.69
N ASP A 55 -3.05 14.77 -13.17
CA ASP A 55 -2.32 16.03 -13.13
C ASP A 55 -1.07 15.91 -12.25
N ILE A 56 -1.18 15.24 -11.09
CA ILE A 56 -0.03 14.92 -10.24
C ILE A 56 1.00 14.08 -11.01
N ARG A 57 0.57 13.07 -11.77
CA ARG A 57 1.49 12.23 -12.57
C ARG A 57 2.20 13.03 -13.66
N CYS A 58 1.47 13.92 -14.33
CA CYS A 58 2.01 14.78 -15.38
C CYS A 58 2.96 15.86 -14.81
N GLU A 59 2.73 16.31 -13.58
CA GLU A 59 3.65 17.21 -12.88
C GLU A 59 4.97 16.51 -12.52
N ILE A 60 4.91 15.26 -12.05
CA ILE A 60 6.11 14.47 -11.70
C ILE A 60 6.94 14.16 -12.94
N TYR A 61 6.28 13.85 -14.06
CA TYR A 61 6.94 13.47 -15.31
C TYR A 61 6.54 14.44 -16.43
N PRO A 62 7.18 15.61 -16.52
CA PRO A 62 6.87 16.57 -17.59
C PRO A 62 7.21 15.93 -18.96
N GLY A 63 6.23 15.87 -19.85
CA GLY A 63 6.37 15.32 -21.19
C GLY A 63 5.64 13.99 -21.45
N VAL A 64 5.04 13.36 -20.44
CA VAL A 64 4.09 12.26 -20.71
C VAL A 64 2.79 12.81 -21.29
N TYR A 65 2.21 12.05 -22.22
CA TYR A 65 0.94 12.39 -22.85
C TYR A 65 -0.21 12.19 -21.86
N SER A 66 -0.79 13.31 -21.40
CA SER A 66 -1.81 13.35 -20.35
C SER A 66 -3.00 12.42 -20.61
N GLU A 67 -3.45 12.34 -21.86
CA GLU A 67 -4.57 11.47 -22.25
C GLU A 67 -4.20 9.98 -22.19
N LEU A 68 -2.97 9.60 -22.54
CA LEU A 68 -2.51 8.21 -22.38
C LEU A 68 -2.42 7.84 -20.89
N VAL A 69 -1.93 8.75 -20.05
CA VAL A 69 -1.90 8.54 -18.59
C VAL A 69 -3.31 8.32 -18.06
N HIS A 70 -4.28 9.11 -18.51
CA HIS A 70 -5.68 8.97 -18.12
C HIS A 70 -6.28 7.63 -18.55
N GLN A 71 -6.04 7.20 -19.79
CA GLN A 71 -6.52 5.92 -20.31
C GLN A 71 -5.94 4.73 -19.55
N LEU A 72 -4.63 4.74 -19.28
CA LEU A 72 -3.97 3.71 -18.48
C LEU A 72 -4.49 3.68 -17.04
N GLN A 73 -4.73 4.85 -16.45
CA GLN A 73 -5.31 4.95 -15.12
C GLN A 73 -6.70 4.35 -15.06
N LYS A 74 -7.58 4.65 -16.03
CA LYS A 74 -8.91 4.05 -16.13
C LYS A 74 -8.85 2.53 -16.27
N LEU A 75 -7.98 2.02 -17.15
CA LEU A 75 -7.77 0.59 -17.33
C LEU A 75 -7.37 -0.08 -16.01
N LEU A 76 -6.44 0.53 -15.27
CA LEU A 76 -6.00 0.03 -13.97
C LEU A 76 -7.13 0.10 -12.93
N ASN A 77 -7.90 1.17 -12.85
CA ASN A 77 -9.06 1.25 -11.96
C ASN A 77 -10.11 0.16 -12.26
N GLN A 78 -10.33 -0.15 -13.55
CA GLN A 78 -11.32 -1.13 -13.99
C GLN A 78 -10.90 -2.58 -13.78
N HIS A 79 -9.62 -2.90 -13.98
CA HIS A 79 -9.16 -4.29 -14.03
C HIS A 79 -8.21 -4.70 -12.90
N ASN A 80 -7.55 -3.75 -12.23
CA ASN A 80 -6.63 -4.08 -11.15
C ASN A 80 -7.40 -4.36 -9.86
N LYS A 81 -7.64 -5.64 -9.58
CA LYS A 81 -8.34 -6.09 -8.38
C LYS A 81 -7.71 -5.58 -7.08
N TYR A 82 -6.39 -5.45 -7.02
CA TYR A 82 -5.72 -4.90 -5.83
C TYR A 82 -6.10 -3.44 -5.59
N LEU A 83 -6.16 -2.61 -6.63
CA LEU A 83 -6.58 -1.21 -6.48
C LEU A 83 -8.01 -1.11 -5.97
N GLN A 84 -8.91 -1.96 -6.50
CA GLN A 84 -10.31 -2.01 -6.05
C GLN A 84 -10.39 -2.42 -4.58
N ASP A 85 -9.65 -3.46 -4.18
CA ASP A 85 -9.64 -3.92 -2.80
C ASP A 85 -9.03 -2.87 -1.86
N PHE A 86 -7.98 -2.16 -2.27
CA PHE A 86 -7.41 -1.06 -1.48
C PHE A 86 -8.39 0.10 -1.31
N LYS A 87 -9.09 0.52 -2.38
CA LYS A 87 -10.11 1.56 -2.32
C LYS A 87 -11.24 1.17 -1.37
N ALA A 88 -11.78 -0.04 -1.53
CA ALA A 88 -12.81 -0.58 -0.65
C ALA A 88 -12.33 -0.68 0.81
N ALA A 89 -11.07 -1.09 1.03
CA ALA A 89 -10.49 -1.14 2.36
C ALA A 89 -10.42 0.24 3.00
N ILE A 90 -9.98 1.26 2.25
CA ILE A 90 -9.91 2.64 2.72
C ILE A 90 -11.31 3.20 3.04
N ASP A 91 -12.27 2.99 2.14
CA ASP A 91 -13.65 3.47 2.30
C ASP A 91 -14.36 2.82 3.50
N SER A 92 -13.98 1.60 3.87
CA SER A 92 -14.53 0.90 5.03
C SER A 92 -14.04 1.42 6.38
N ILE A 93 -13.00 2.27 6.41
CA ILE A 93 -12.38 2.74 7.64
C ILE A 93 -13.14 3.94 8.20
N PRO A 94 -13.56 3.89 9.48
CA PRO A 94 -14.16 5.04 10.14
C PRO A 94 -13.22 6.27 10.14
N LYS A 95 -13.76 7.46 9.85
CA LYS A 95 -12.98 8.71 9.72
C LYS A 95 -12.18 9.10 10.97
N ASP A 96 -12.56 8.59 12.12
CA ASP A 96 -11.92 8.78 13.42
C ASP A 96 -10.71 7.85 13.65
N GLN A 97 -10.57 6.77 12.86
CA GLN A 97 -9.50 5.80 13.02
C GLN A 97 -8.27 6.17 12.19
N LYS A 98 -7.25 6.74 12.85
CA LYS A 98 -5.97 7.12 12.22
C LYS A 98 -5.01 5.94 12.02
N ASP A 99 -5.12 4.91 12.84
CA ASP A 99 -4.21 3.75 12.81
C ASP A 99 -4.92 2.52 12.25
N PHE A 100 -4.58 2.15 11.02
CA PHE A 100 -5.02 0.90 10.40
C PHE A 100 -3.89 0.25 9.60
N LYS A 101 -3.99 -1.06 9.38
CA LYS A 101 -3.05 -1.83 8.56
C LYS A 101 -3.83 -2.68 7.59
N VAL A 102 -3.46 -2.56 6.33
CA VAL A 102 -3.93 -3.44 5.26
C VAL A 102 -2.90 -4.55 5.09
N ILE A 103 -3.33 -5.81 5.17
CA ILE A 103 -2.43 -6.98 5.08
C ILE A 103 -2.89 -7.87 3.93
N ILE A 104 -1.98 -8.10 2.97
CA ILE A 104 -2.16 -9.10 1.92
C ILE A 104 -1.65 -10.42 2.46
N ASN A 105 -2.56 -11.35 2.75
CA ASN A 105 -2.20 -12.71 3.17
C ASN A 105 -2.23 -13.61 1.94
N ALA A 106 -1.07 -14.07 1.48
CA ALA A 106 -0.98 -15.01 0.37
C ALA A 106 -1.59 -16.38 0.73
N ASP A 107 -1.46 -16.82 1.99
CA ASP A 107 -1.77 -18.20 2.39
C ASP A 107 -3.21 -18.41 2.91
N ARG A 108 -4.01 -17.35 3.04
CA ARG A 108 -5.34 -17.42 3.67
C ARG A 108 -6.44 -17.41 2.61
N LYS A 109 -7.14 -18.54 2.46
CA LYS A 109 -8.28 -18.71 1.56
C LYS A 109 -9.55 -18.15 2.23
N PRO A 110 -10.21 -17.12 1.68
CA PRO A 110 -11.57 -16.76 2.12
C PRO A 110 -12.51 -17.92 1.80
N ALA A 111 -13.52 -18.15 2.65
CA ALA A 111 -14.52 -19.18 2.38
C ALA A 111 -15.32 -18.77 1.13
N GLY A 112 -15.14 -19.50 0.02
CA GLY A 112 -15.89 -19.32 -1.22
C GLY A 112 -15.21 -18.50 -2.32
N GLU A 113 -13.98 -17.99 -2.14
CA GLU A 113 -13.30 -17.16 -3.14
C GLU A 113 -11.90 -17.67 -3.52
N HIS A 114 -11.42 -17.23 -4.70
CA HIS A 114 -10.10 -17.57 -5.24
C HIS A 114 -8.94 -16.92 -4.46
N MET A 115 -7.74 -17.49 -4.62
CA MET A 115 -6.52 -17.03 -3.96
C MET A 115 -6.20 -15.55 -4.24
N ALA A 116 -5.72 -14.85 -3.20
CA ALA A 116 -5.32 -13.43 -3.14
C ALA A 116 -6.42 -12.40 -2.81
N VAL A 117 -7.11 -12.55 -1.68
CA VAL A 117 -8.02 -11.52 -1.15
C VAL A 117 -7.37 -10.73 -0.02
N LEU A 118 -7.49 -9.42 -0.10
CA LEU A 118 -7.03 -8.44 0.89
C LEU A 118 -7.81 -8.59 2.20
N MET A 119 -7.13 -8.75 3.35
CA MET A 119 -7.78 -8.72 4.66
C MET A 119 -7.38 -7.46 5.44
N LEU A 120 -8.40 -6.67 5.84
CA LEU A 120 -8.25 -5.66 6.87
C LEU A 120 -8.23 -6.34 8.23
N LEU A 121 -7.04 -6.43 8.84
CA LEU A 121 -6.90 -6.93 10.20
C LEU A 121 -6.87 -5.75 11.18
N ARG A 122 -7.90 -5.65 12.02
CA ARG A 122 -7.96 -4.73 13.15
C ARG A 122 -7.08 -5.29 14.28
N GLN A 123 -5.80 -4.94 14.32
CA GLN A 123 -4.97 -5.29 15.47
C GLN A 123 -5.29 -4.37 16.65
N LYS A 124 -5.95 -4.91 17.68
CA LYS A 124 -5.80 -4.38 19.04
C LYS A 124 -4.33 -4.55 19.42
N LYS A 125 -3.66 -3.47 19.83
CA LYS A 125 -2.32 -3.49 20.43
C LYS A 125 -2.27 -4.59 21.49
N LEU A 126 -1.57 -5.67 21.21
CA LEU A 126 -0.95 -6.49 22.24
C LEU A 126 0.43 -5.87 22.46
N GLN A 127 0.57 -5.18 23.59
CA GLN A 127 1.88 -4.81 24.11
C GLN A 127 2.60 -6.11 24.48
N PHE A 128 3.79 -6.30 23.94
CA PHE A 128 4.84 -7.13 24.50
C PHE A 128 6.10 -6.27 24.55
#